data_AF-A0A955Q6Q0-F1
#
_entry.id   AF-A0A955Q6Q0-F1
#
_cell.length_a   1.000
_cell.length_b   1.000
_cell.length_c   1.000
_cell.angle_alpha   90.00
_cell.angle_beta   90.00
_cell.angle_gamma   90.00
#
_symmetry.space_group_name_H-M   'P 1'
#
loop_
_entity.id
_entity.type
_entity.pdbx_description
1 polymer ?
#
loop_
_entity_poly.entity_id
_entity_poly.type
_entity_poly.pdbx_seq_one_letter_code
_entity_poly.pdbx_strand_id
1 'polypeptide(L)'
;CMDMMMVDVTDIPHPTVGDEVVLLGKQGTREITAEDHAGWLNTIPYEVLCGIGGKANRVYISPTVDSSPGQPLTRSAQKISE
;
A
#
# COMPACT_ATOMS: atom_id res chain seq x y z
N CYS A 1 -15.98 -2.60 -13.35
CA CYS A 1 -15.20 -1.38 -13.09
C CYS A 1 -13.73 -1.72 -13.28
N MET A 2 -12.92 -0.88 -13.92
CA MET A 2 -11.51 -1.20 -14.22
C MET A 2 -10.53 -0.56 -13.23
N ASP A 3 -10.89 0.59 -12.63
CA ASP A 3 -9.96 1.38 -11.81
C ASP A 3 -10.51 1.73 -10.41
N MET A 4 -11.71 1.27 -10.04
CA MET A 4 -12.31 1.49 -8.71
C MET A 4 -13.01 0.23 -8.19
N MET A 5 -12.99 0.05 -6.87
CA MET A 5 -13.77 -0.95 -6.13
C MET A 5 -14.51 -0.29 -4.97
N MET A 6 -15.57 -0.93 -4.50
CA MET A 6 -16.35 -0.49 -3.34
C MET A 6 -16.12 -1.45 -2.19
N VAL A 7 -15.93 -0.91 -0.98
CA VAL A 7 -15.73 -1.68 0.24
C VAL A 7 -16.74 -1.19 1.28
N ASP A 8 -17.30 -2.11 2.04
CA ASP A 8 -18.18 -1.77 3.16
C ASP A 8 -17.35 -1.22 4.33
N VAL A 9 -17.72 -0.03 4.80
CA VAL A 9 -17.06 0.69 5.90
C VAL A 9 -18.00 0.93 7.08
N THR A 10 -19.15 0.25 7.12
CA THR A 10 -20.20 0.46 8.14
C THR A 10 -19.67 0.30 9.57
N ASP A 11 -18.68 -0.58 9.78
CA ASP A 11 -18.09 -0.85 11.10
C ASP A 11 -16.97 0.13 11.50
N ILE A 12 -16.57 1.07 10.64
CA ILE A 12 -15.49 2.02 10.90
C ILE A 12 -16.09 3.30 11.52
N PRO A 13 -15.59 3.77 12.67
CA PRO A 13 -16.04 5.03 13.25
C PRO A 13 -15.51 6.21 12.42
N HIS A 14 -16.40 7.02 11.85
CA HIS A 14 -16.11 8.26 11.14
C HIS A 14 -15.11 8.15 9.96
N PRO A 15 -15.40 7.35 8.91
CA PRO A 15 -14.55 7.31 7.73
C PRO A 15 -14.56 8.67 7.02
N THR A 16 -13.38 9.17 6.64
CA THR A 16 -13.22 10.46 5.95
C THR A 16 -12.59 10.30 4.57
N VAL A 17 -12.88 11.23 3.68
CA VAL A 17 -12.27 11.24 2.35
C VAL A 17 -10.79 11.52 2.48
N GLY A 18 -9.97 10.61 1.93
CA GLY A 18 -8.52 10.70 1.99
C GLY A 18 -7.88 9.78 3.04
N ASP A 19 -8.67 9.04 3.81
CA ASP A 19 -8.16 8.03 4.73
C ASP A 19 -7.38 6.94 3.97
N GLU A 20 -6.26 6.53 4.58
CA GLU A 20 -5.38 5.51 4.01
C GLU A 20 -6.01 4.12 4.10
N VAL A 21 -6.01 3.43 2.95
CA VAL A 21 -6.44 2.04 2.84
C VAL A 21 -5.25 1.19 2.39
N VAL A 22 -4.92 0.17 3.16
CA VAL A 22 -3.82 -0.76 2.87
C VAL A 22 -4.38 -2.04 2.27
N LEU A 23 -4.13 -2.29 0.98
CA LEU A 23 -4.56 -3.52 0.30
C LEU A 23 -3.58 -4.67 0.46
N LEU A 24 -2.29 -4.35 0.61
CA LEU A 24 -1.20 -5.30 0.83
C LEU A 24 -0.15 -4.61 1.70
N GLY A 25 0.17 -5.20 2.84
CA GLY A 25 1.02 -4.64 3.87
C GLY A 25 0.33 -4.55 5.23
N LYS A 26 0.93 -3.75 6.12
CA LYS A 26 0.54 -3.65 7.53
C LYS A 26 -0.13 -2.34 7.86
N GLN A 27 -1.24 -2.40 8.59
CA GLN A 27 -1.91 -1.23 9.17
C GLN A 27 -2.21 -1.50 10.66
N GLY A 28 -1.57 -0.72 11.54
CA GLY A 28 -1.65 -0.93 12.98
C GLY A 28 -1.15 -2.33 13.39
N THR A 29 -2.04 -3.13 13.97
CA THR A 29 -1.74 -4.50 14.42
C THR A 29 -2.12 -5.59 13.41
N ARG A 30 -2.79 -5.23 12.31
CA ARG A 30 -3.21 -6.17 11.26
C ARG A 30 -2.32 -6.03 10.04
N GLU A 31 -2.15 -7.13 9.33
CA GLU A 31 -1.33 -7.22 8.13
C GLU A 31 -2.03 -8.14 7.13
N ILE A 32 -1.99 -7.75 5.85
CA ILE A 32 -2.45 -8.55 4.72
C ILE A 32 -1.23 -8.77 3.84
N THR A 33 -0.74 -10.01 3.79
CA THR A 33 0.46 -10.38 3.05
C THR A 33 0.15 -10.81 1.62
N ALA A 34 1.17 -10.90 0.77
CA ALA A 34 1.02 -11.49 -0.57
C ALA A 34 0.61 -12.98 -0.50
N GLU A 35 0.95 -13.68 0.57
CA GLU A 35 0.55 -15.07 0.81
C GLU A 35 -0.96 -15.17 1.09
N ASP A 36 -1.52 -14.24 1.86
CA ASP A 36 -2.98 -14.21 2.13
C ASP A 36 -3.76 -14.05 0.82
N HIS A 37 -3.35 -13.10 -0.02
CA HIS A 37 -3.93 -12.89 -1.35
C HIS A 37 -3.79 -14.13 -2.24
N ALA A 38 -2.61 -14.75 -2.24
CA ALA A 38 -2.35 -15.96 -3.01
C ALA A 38 -3.27 -17.12 -2.56
N GLY A 39 -3.50 -17.25 -1.26
CA GLY A 39 -4.46 -18.19 -0.68
C GLY A 39 -5.89 -17.94 -1.15
N TRP A 40 -6.35 -16.69 -1.18
CA TRP A 40 -7.68 -16.34 -1.68
C TRP A 40 -7.85 -16.59 -3.18
N LEU A 41 -6.80 -16.38 -3.96
CA LEU A 41 -6.78 -16.51 -5.41
C LEU A 41 -6.40 -17.93 -5.89
N ASN A 42 -6.03 -18.84 -4.99
CA ASN A 42 -5.47 -20.16 -5.30
C ASN A 42 -4.26 -20.10 -6.24
N THR A 43 -3.34 -19.19 -5.95
CA THR A 43 -2.11 -19.00 -6.72
C THR A 43 -0.89 -18.89 -5.79
N ILE A 44 0.26 -18.47 -6.33
CA ILE A 44 1.49 -18.21 -5.61
C ILE A 44 1.68 -16.70 -5.36
N PRO A 45 2.41 -16.31 -4.30
CA PRO A 45 2.65 -14.90 -3.98
C PRO A 45 3.28 -14.09 -5.13
N TYR A 46 4.09 -14.75 -5.96
CA TYR A 46 4.74 -14.11 -7.10
C TYR A 46 3.74 -13.60 -8.14
N GLU A 47 2.64 -14.31 -8.37
CA GLU A 47 1.59 -13.84 -9.29
C GLU A 47 0.86 -12.62 -8.74
N VAL A 48 0.65 -12.55 -7.42
CA VAL A 48 0.06 -11.37 -6.77
C VAL A 48 0.98 -10.16 -6.96
N LEU A 49 2.27 -10.30 -6.65
CA LEU A 49 3.24 -9.20 -6.74
C LEU A 49 3.45 -8.74 -8.18
N CYS A 50 3.56 -9.67 -9.14
CA CYS A 50 3.71 -9.35 -10.56
C CYS A 50 2.40 -8.86 -11.19
N GLY A 51 1.25 -9.21 -10.63
CA GLY A 51 -0.08 -8.76 -11.07
C GLY A 51 -0.37 -7.29 -10.78
N ILE A 52 0.38 -6.65 -9.87
CA ILE A 52 0.35 -5.20 -9.64
C ILE A 52 1.01 -4.51 -10.85
N GLY A 53 0.21 -4.35 -11.90
CA GLY A 53 0.63 -3.84 -13.20
C GLY A 53 1.11 -2.39 -13.19
N GLY A 54 1.51 -1.89 -14.36
CA GLY A 54 2.18 -0.59 -14.52
C GLY A 54 1.36 0.67 -14.21
N LYS A 55 0.05 0.54 -13.97
CA LYS A 55 -0.79 1.68 -13.56
C LYS A 55 -0.52 2.14 -12.12
N ALA A 56 0.03 1.26 -11.27
CA ALA A 56 0.34 1.59 -9.88
C ALA A 56 1.58 2.49 -9.80
N ASN A 57 1.48 3.60 -9.06
CA ASN A 57 2.61 4.49 -8.82
C ASN A 57 3.59 3.86 -7.82
N ARG A 58 4.82 3.58 -8.25
CA ARG A 58 5.86 2.98 -7.41
C ARG A 58 6.73 4.06 -6.78
N VAL A 59 6.78 4.10 -5.45
CA VAL A 59 7.63 5.02 -4.67
C VAL A 59 8.62 4.18 -3.86
N TYR A 60 9.91 4.37 -4.11
CA TYR A 60 10.97 3.65 -3.40
C TYR A 60 11.45 4.49 -2.22
N ILE A 61 11.43 3.88 -1.03
CA ILE A 61 11.90 4.50 0.21
C ILE A 61 13.30 3.95 0.48
N SER A 62 14.33 4.77 0.25
CA SER A 62 15.68 4.43 0.67
C SER A 62 15.72 4.43 2.20
N PRO A 63 16.27 3.38 2.86
CA PRO A 63 16.52 3.44 4.28
C PRO A 63 17.54 4.56 4.52
N THR A 64 17.06 5.70 4.98
CA THR A 64 17.93 6.79 5.40
C THR A 64 18.44 6.38 6.77
N VAL A 65 19.73 6.06 6.89
CA VAL A 65 20.37 5.94 8.21
C VAL A 65 20.38 7.36 8.79
N ASP A 66 19.45 7.65 9.71
CA ASP A 66 19.31 8.96 10.32
C ASP A 66 20.24 9.08 11.53
N SER A 67 21.41 9.69 11.33
CA SER A 67 22.15 10.29 12.43
C SER A 67 21.63 11.72 12.69
N SER A 68 20.39 11.88 13.19
CA SER A 68 19.98 12.94 14.17
C SER A 68 18.45 13.16 14.24
N PRO A 69 17.88 13.34 15.45
CA PRO A 69 16.46 13.61 15.65
C PRO A 69 16.11 15.10 15.46
N GLY A 70 15.06 15.42 14.70
CA GLY A 70 14.36 16.70 14.90
C GLY A 70 13.84 17.50 13.70
N GLN A 71 13.65 16.96 12.49
CA GLN A 71 12.93 17.73 11.44
C GLN A 71 11.80 16.94 10.78
N PRO A 72 10.62 17.57 10.56
CA PRO A 72 9.53 16.95 9.82
C PRO A 72 9.92 16.85 8.34
N LEU A 73 9.99 15.63 7.83
CA LEU A 73 10.34 15.34 6.45
C LEU A 73 9.16 15.70 5.53
N THR A 74 9.20 16.88 4.91
CA THR A 74 8.29 17.22 3.79
C THR A 74 8.56 16.26 2.63
N ARG A 75 7.55 15.46 2.32
CA ARG A 75 7.56 14.33 1.38
C ARG A 75 7.69 14.81 -0.08
N SER A 76 8.90 14.96 -0.58
CA SER A 76 9.16 15.14 -2.01
C SER A 76 9.24 13.77 -2.67
N ALA A 77 8.11 13.27 -3.18
CA ALA A 77 8.07 12.05 -3.97
C ALA A 77 8.87 12.26 -5.28
N GLN A 78 10.08 11.69 -5.38
CA GLN A 78 10.79 11.60 -6.64
C GLN A 78 10.07 10.56 -7.51
N LYS A 79 9.36 11.07 -8.52
CA LYS A 79 8.74 10.28 -9.59
C LYS A 79 9.88 9.71 -10.45
N ILE A 80 10.08 8.40 -10.42
CA ILE A 80 10.97 7.73 -11.37
C ILE A 80 10.18 7.66 -12.68
N SER A 81 10.57 8.50 -13.64
CA SER A 81 10.10 8.47 -15.02
C SER A 81 10.76 7.32 -15.78
N GLU A 82 9.94 6.51 -16.43
CA GLU A 82 10.25 5.91 -17.74
C GLU A 82 9.30 6.54 -18.77
#